data_AF-A0A177EDC5-F1
#
_entry.id   AF-A0A177EDC5-F1
#
_cell.length_a   1.000
_cell.length_b   1.000
_cell.length_c   1.000
_cell.angle_alpha   90.00
_cell.angle_beta   90.00
_cell.angle_gamma   90.00
#
_symmetry.space_group_name_H-M   'P 1'
#
loop_
_entity.id
_entity.type
_entity.pdbx_description
1 polymer ?
#
loop_
_entity_poly.entity_id
_entity_poly.type
_entity_poly.pdbx_seq_one_letter_code
_entity_poly.pdbx_strand_id
1 'polypeptide(L)'
;MKCRACNVSVEQGEVTQHYQDSFHTENLRRKGMGIGPIAFDEWKQQQPAAQPEEAKTAKLIDASAVFLHAMQKGECFYCEANIPTMATPYASDERFLAHLETHGFKLLMPHCIHDTPGLMEYLEKKISYCVCTFCNKRFPNITKLRMHMQSMWHMRYMNSDEYDDYYTYPERPLAYITEDGAELLLPSGRVAGHRKYAKYYAQTLREEEYYKNLDPIKVKFEKQQMARKEQVAASKGELIEIEKHQERMSRNHLRVSKSANNQSHFRDDWMQ
;
A
#
# COMPACT_ATOMS: atom_id res chain seq x y z
N MET A 1 -32.61 19.41 6.25
CA MET A 1 -32.63 18.04 5.69
C MET A 1 -33.51 17.15 6.55
N LYS A 2 -34.44 16.36 5.98
CA LYS A 2 -35.32 15.47 6.78
C LYS A 2 -34.72 14.07 6.91
N CYS A 3 -34.51 13.61 8.13
CA CYS A 3 -34.02 12.25 8.40
C CYS A 3 -35.16 11.23 8.29
N ARG A 4 -35.02 10.21 7.45
CA ARG A 4 -36.03 9.13 7.25
C ARG A 4 -36.02 8.05 8.33
N ALA A 5 -35.00 8.02 9.19
CA ALA A 5 -34.93 7.09 10.32
C ALA A 5 -35.62 7.68 11.56
N CYS A 6 -35.44 8.98 11.80
CA CYS A 6 -35.99 9.68 12.97
C CYS A 6 -37.27 10.49 12.67
N ASN A 7 -37.63 10.71 11.41
CA ASN A 7 -38.70 11.61 10.97
C ASN A 7 -38.58 13.08 11.44
N VAL A 8 -37.37 13.51 11.85
CA VAL A 8 -37.06 14.87 12.29
C VAL A 8 -36.42 15.69 11.17
N SER A 9 -36.70 16.99 11.14
CA SER A 9 -36.02 17.97 10.29
C SER A 9 -34.76 18.48 10.99
N VAL A 10 -33.59 18.27 10.37
CA VAL A 10 -32.28 18.66 10.89
C VAL A 10 -31.71 19.81 10.05
N GLU A 11 -31.12 20.81 10.69
CA GLU A 11 -30.48 21.94 10.02
C GLU A 11 -29.19 21.52 9.31
N GLN A 12 -28.75 22.26 8.27
CA GLN A 12 -27.66 21.84 7.40
C GLN A 12 -26.29 21.74 8.10
N GLY A 13 -26.06 22.51 9.17
CA GLY A 13 -24.82 22.48 9.95
C GLY A 13 -24.73 21.33 10.97
N GLU A 14 -25.87 20.75 11.37
CA GLU A 14 -25.95 19.78 12.48
C GLU A 14 -26.20 18.35 11.98
N VAL A 15 -26.23 18.15 10.66
CA VAL A 15 -26.52 16.84 10.05
C VAL A 15 -25.53 15.77 10.51
N THR A 16 -24.25 16.11 10.61
CA THR A 16 -23.20 15.17 11.05
C THR A 16 -23.36 14.77 12.51
N GLN A 17 -23.70 15.71 13.38
CA GLN A 17 -23.96 15.47 14.81
C GLN A 17 -25.20 14.59 14.98
N HIS A 18 -26.28 14.89 14.25
CA HIS A 18 -27.49 14.07 14.27
C HIS A 18 -27.23 12.59 13.94
N TYR A 19 -26.39 12.28 12.94
CA TYR A 19 -26.08 10.89 12.58
C TYR A 19 -25.20 10.17 13.61
N GLN A 20 -24.49 10.90 14.47
CA GLN A 20 -23.64 10.36 15.53
C GLN A 20 -24.37 10.24 16.87
N ASP A 21 -25.50 10.93 17.04
CA ASP A 21 -26.28 10.92 18.27
C ASP A 21 -26.90 9.55 18.57
N SER A 22 -26.94 9.19 19.86
CA SER A 22 -27.55 7.96 20.36
C SER A 22 -29.06 7.84 20.05
N PHE A 23 -29.73 8.98 19.85
CA PHE A 23 -31.13 9.03 19.41
C PHE A 23 -31.28 8.47 17.98
N HIS A 24 -30.35 8.80 17.08
CA HIS A 24 -30.38 8.32 15.70
C HIS A 24 -30.09 6.82 15.63
N THR A 25 -29.08 6.34 16.37
CA THR A 25 -28.74 4.91 16.40
C THR A 25 -29.90 4.05 16.92
N GLU A 26 -30.63 4.52 17.93
CA GLU A 26 -31.76 3.78 18.50
C GLU A 26 -32.95 3.76 17.53
N ASN A 27 -33.28 4.88 16.88
CA ASN A 27 -34.32 4.92 15.86
C ASN A 27 -33.97 4.07 14.62
N LEU A 28 -32.69 4.00 14.25
CA LEU A 28 -32.21 3.12 13.20
C LEU A 28 -32.38 1.63 13.58
N ARG A 29 -32.06 1.28 14.83
CA ARG A 29 -32.25 -0.07 15.40
C ARG A 29 -33.73 -0.47 15.40
N ARG A 30 -34.63 0.43 15.85
CA ARG A 30 -36.10 0.21 15.85
C ARG A 30 -36.64 -0.01 14.45
N LYS A 31 -36.18 0.78 13.48
CA LYS A 31 -36.54 0.62 12.07
C LYS A 31 -36.11 -0.75 11.52
N GLY A 32 -34.93 -1.24 11.91
CA GLY A 32 -34.48 -2.59 11.55
C GLY A 32 -35.35 -3.71 12.13
N MET A 33 -36.02 -3.46 13.26
CA MET A 33 -36.97 -4.38 13.88
C MET A 33 -38.42 -4.18 13.38
N GLY A 34 -38.64 -3.32 12.39
CA GLY A 34 -39.98 -2.99 11.86
C GLY A 34 -40.84 -2.14 12.81
N ILE A 35 -40.25 -1.61 13.87
CA ILE A 35 -40.91 -0.75 14.86
C ILE A 35 -40.77 0.71 14.42
N GLY A 36 -41.85 1.48 14.54
CA GLY A 36 -41.85 2.92 14.23
C GLY A 36 -40.84 3.73 15.06
N PRO A 37 -40.42 4.90 14.56
CA PRO A 37 -39.50 5.79 15.27
C PRO A 37 -40.12 6.30 16.57
N ILE A 38 -39.29 6.43 17.61
CA ILE A 38 -39.67 7.04 18.89
C ILE A 38 -39.48 8.56 18.84
N ALA A 39 -40.38 9.31 19.48
CA ALA A 39 -40.26 10.76 19.58
C ALA A 39 -39.11 11.15 20.53
N PHE A 40 -38.52 12.33 20.32
CA PHE A 40 -37.37 12.78 21.12
C PHE A 40 -37.71 12.91 22.62
N ASP A 41 -38.91 13.39 22.96
CA ASP A 41 -39.34 13.56 24.35
C ASP A 41 -39.55 12.22 25.07
N GLU A 42 -40.10 11.23 24.37
CA GLU A 42 -40.29 9.87 24.87
C GLU A 42 -38.94 9.15 25.03
N TRP A 43 -38.02 9.33 24.08
CA TRP A 43 -36.67 8.78 24.16
C TRP A 43 -35.90 9.35 25.35
N LYS A 44 -36.06 10.66 25.63
CA LYS A 44 -35.43 11.32 26.78
C LYS A 44 -35.98 10.80 28.12
N GLN A 45 -37.27 10.46 28.18
CA GLN A 45 -37.91 9.85 29.35
C GLN A 45 -37.49 8.38 29.57
N GLN A 46 -37.10 7.67 28.49
CA GLN A 46 -36.60 6.30 28.56
C GLN A 46 -35.10 6.21 28.84
N GLN A 47 -34.37 7.34 28.87
CA GLN A 47 -33.02 7.33 29.40
C GLN A 47 -33.09 7.06 30.90
N PRO A 48 -32.42 6.02 31.41
CA PRO A 48 -32.35 5.80 32.85
C PRO A 48 -31.76 7.06 33.50
N ALA A 49 -32.39 7.54 34.58
CA ALA A 49 -31.88 8.64 35.38
C ALA A 49 -30.39 8.42 35.63
N ALA A 50 -29.56 9.40 35.25
CA ALA A 50 -28.13 9.35 35.42
C ALA A 50 -27.79 8.95 36.86
N GLN A 51 -27.28 7.73 37.03
CA GLN A 51 -26.54 7.40 38.24
C GLN A 51 -25.28 8.28 38.24
N PRO A 52 -24.86 8.82 39.40
CA PRO A 52 -23.65 9.63 39.47
C PRO A 52 -22.49 8.86 38.84
N GLU A 53 -21.70 9.57 38.04
CA GLU A 53 -20.58 9.06 37.24
C GLU A 53 -19.41 8.56 38.10
N GLU A 54 -19.61 7.53 38.91
CA GLU A 54 -18.53 6.81 39.62
C GLU A 54 -18.27 5.40 39.05
N ALA A 55 -18.66 5.12 37.80
CA ALA A 55 -18.57 3.75 37.28
C ALA A 55 -18.18 3.59 35.80
N LYS A 56 -17.49 4.56 35.18
CA LYS A 56 -16.98 4.40 33.80
C LYS A 56 -15.53 4.81 33.55
N THR A 57 -14.85 5.36 34.55
CA THR A 57 -13.39 5.40 34.61
C THR A 57 -12.99 4.52 35.80
N ALA A 58 -12.10 3.56 35.56
CA ALA A 58 -11.72 2.51 36.51
C ALA A 58 -12.80 1.44 36.85
N LYS A 59 -13.10 0.57 35.87
CA LYS A 59 -12.89 -0.87 36.18
C LYS A 59 -11.39 -1.14 36.13
N LEU A 60 -10.68 -0.54 37.09
CA LEU A 60 -9.52 -1.17 37.67
C LEU A 60 -10.11 -2.43 38.29
N ILE A 61 -10.05 -3.52 37.53
CA ILE A 61 -10.08 -4.87 38.07
C ILE A 61 -9.18 -4.80 39.29
N ASP A 62 -9.80 -5.00 40.45
CA ASP A 62 -9.12 -5.06 41.74
C ASP A 62 -7.78 -5.79 41.55
N ALA A 63 -6.68 -5.04 41.72
CA ALA A 63 -5.32 -5.50 41.50
C ALA A 63 -4.87 -6.54 42.55
N SER A 64 -5.81 -7.07 43.33
CA SER A 64 -5.60 -7.96 44.46
C SER A 64 -6.10 -9.40 44.22
N ALA A 65 -7.07 -9.62 43.33
CA ALA A 65 -7.55 -10.96 42.99
C ALA A 65 -7.08 -11.36 41.59
N VAL A 66 -5.76 -11.52 41.44
CA VAL A 66 -5.23 -12.16 40.24
C VAL A 66 -5.74 -13.59 40.23
N PHE A 67 -6.71 -13.88 39.35
CA PHE A 67 -7.17 -15.25 39.11
C PHE A 67 -6.01 -16.01 38.45
N LEU A 68 -5.12 -16.53 39.28
CA LEU A 68 -4.03 -17.40 38.87
C LEU A 68 -4.63 -18.77 38.62
N HIS A 69 -4.62 -19.20 37.37
CA HIS A 69 -4.94 -20.58 37.08
C HIS A 69 -3.76 -21.45 37.52
N ALA A 70 -3.95 -22.27 38.57
CA ALA A 70 -2.94 -23.20 39.05
C ALA A 70 -2.77 -24.35 38.03
N MET A 71 -1.87 -24.15 37.06
CA MET A 71 -1.49 -25.17 36.08
C MET A 71 -0.92 -26.38 36.80
N GLN A 72 -1.31 -27.58 36.35
CA GLN A 72 -0.69 -28.81 36.83
C GLN A 72 0.62 -29.05 36.09
N LYS A 73 1.61 -29.66 36.76
CA LYS A 73 2.85 -30.07 36.08
C LYS A 73 2.52 -31.03 34.94
N GLY A 74 3.07 -30.76 33.76
CA GLY A 74 2.82 -31.53 32.54
C GLY A 74 1.55 -31.13 31.79
N GLU A 75 0.79 -30.15 32.27
CA GLU A 75 -0.39 -29.66 31.55
C GLU A 75 0.02 -28.89 30.29
N CYS A 76 -0.60 -29.23 29.16
CA CYS A 76 -0.37 -28.54 27.89
C CYS A 76 -0.92 -27.10 27.93
N PHE A 77 -0.18 -26.20 27.29
CA PHE A 77 -0.55 -24.79 27.15
C PHE A 77 -1.85 -24.58 26.38
N TYR A 78 -2.10 -25.41 25.37
CA TYR A 78 -3.14 -25.15 24.36
C TYR A 78 -4.32 -26.10 24.43
N CYS A 79 -4.19 -27.25 25.08
CA CYS A 79 -5.26 -28.25 25.22
C CYS A 79 -5.34 -28.81 26.65
N GLU A 80 -6.32 -29.67 26.89
CA GLU A 80 -6.56 -30.31 28.20
C GLU A 80 -5.71 -31.58 28.42
N ALA A 81 -4.77 -31.87 27.51
CA ALA A 81 -3.88 -33.01 27.67
C ALA A 81 -2.86 -32.75 28.79
N ASN A 82 -2.69 -33.73 29.66
CA ASN A 82 -1.60 -33.78 30.63
C ASN A 82 -0.54 -34.78 30.14
N ILE A 83 0.68 -34.30 29.93
CA ILE A 83 1.82 -35.07 29.46
C ILE A 83 2.70 -35.35 30.69
N PRO A 84 2.79 -36.61 31.14
CA PRO A 84 3.58 -36.95 32.31
C PRO A 84 5.05 -36.62 32.06
N THR A 85 5.53 -35.59 32.76
CA THR A 85 6.91 -35.06 32.76
C THR A 85 7.71 -35.79 33.83
N MET A 86 8.91 -36.27 33.53
CA MET A 86 9.73 -37.04 34.47
C MET A 86 10.62 -36.11 35.28
N ALA A 87 10.22 -35.70 36.50
CA ALA A 87 11.02 -35.11 37.58
C ALA A 87 12.02 -33.94 37.30
N THR A 88 12.25 -33.54 36.05
CA THR A 88 13.19 -32.50 35.63
C THR A 88 12.45 -31.23 35.19
N PRO A 89 13.13 -30.06 35.15
CA PRO A 89 12.53 -28.79 34.72
C PRO A 89 11.93 -28.91 33.32
N TYR A 90 10.78 -28.25 33.11
CA TYR A 90 9.86 -28.34 31.96
C TYR A 90 10.47 -28.29 30.54
N ALA A 91 11.72 -27.85 30.37
CA ALA A 91 12.35 -27.66 29.06
C ALA A 91 13.32 -28.75 28.60
N SER A 92 13.66 -29.73 29.43
CA SER A 92 14.46 -30.90 28.99
C SER A 92 13.61 -32.08 28.52
N ASP A 93 12.30 -32.05 28.75
CA ASP A 93 11.41 -33.13 28.36
C ASP A 93 11.00 -32.97 26.89
N GLU A 94 11.78 -33.58 26.00
CA GLU A 94 11.53 -33.62 24.55
C GLU A 94 10.08 -34.03 24.21
N ARG A 95 9.45 -34.85 25.05
CA ARG A 95 8.05 -35.27 24.92
C ARG A 95 7.06 -34.11 25.03
N PHE A 96 7.31 -33.17 25.93
CA PHE A 96 6.43 -32.01 26.13
C PHE A 96 6.55 -31.05 24.95
N LEU A 97 7.79 -30.75 24.52
CA LEU A 97 8.05 -29.93 23.34
C LEU A 97 7.48 -30.56 22.07
N ALA A 98 7.66 -31.87 21.86
CA ALA A 98 7.09 -32.59 20.72
C ALA A 98 5.56 -32.51 20.70
N HIS A 99 4.90 -32.55 21.86
CA HIS A 99 3.46 -32.31 21.91
C HIS A 99 3.10 -30.86 21.57
N LEU A 100 3.81 -29.87 22.11
CA LEU A 100 3.56 -28.47 21.77
C LEU A 100 3.73 -28.20 20.26
N GLU A 101 4.68 -28.87 19.61
CA GLU A 101 4.86 -28.82 18.15
C GLU A 101 3.62 -29.32 17.39
N THR A 102 2.83 -30.26 17.94
CA THR A 102 1.56 -30.69 17.32
C THR A 102 0.51 -29.58 17.27
N HIS A 103 0.59 -28.60 18.19
CA HIS A 103 -0.22 -27.39 18.17
C HIS A 103 0.40 -26.28 17.31
N GLY A 104 1.58 -26.51 16.71
CA GLY A 104 2.31 -25.53 15.91
C GLY A 104 3.21 -24.60 16.72
N PHE A 105 3.43 -24.86 18.01
CA PHE A 105 4.41 -24.14 18.80
C PHE A 105 5.82 -24.42 18.30
N LYS A 106 6.62 -23.37 18.16
CA LYS A 106 8.05 -23.47 17.79
C LYS A 106 8.82 -22.41 18.54
N LEU A 107 9.97 -22.81 19.10
CA LEU A 107 10.95 -21.88 19.66
C LEU A 107 11.46 -20.93 18.56
N LEU A 108 11.47 -19.63 18.87
CA LEU A 108 12.02 -18.59 18.02
C LEU A 108 13.54 -18.66 18.13
N MET A 109 14.25 -18.66 17.00
CA MET A 109 15.73 -18.62 16.96
C MET A 109 16.39 -19.55 17.99
N PRO A 110 16.19 -20.89 17.90
CA PRO A 110 16.65 -21.83 18.92
C PRO A 110 18.18 -21.78 19.15
N HIS A 111 18.96 -21.32 18.18
CA HIS A 111 20.41 -21.13 18.28
C HIS A 111 20.83 -19.92 19.12
N CYS A 112 19.91 -19.00 19.40
CA CYS A 112 20.18 -17.80 20.20
C CYS A 112 19.65 -17.92 21.64
N ILE A 113 18.97 -19.02 22.01
CA ILE A 113 18.44 -19.19 23.36
C ILE A 113 19.54 -19.75 24.25
N HIS A 114 19.90 -19.02 25.31
CA HIS A 114 20.84 -19.52 26.32
C HIS A 114 20.11 -20.31 27.42
N ASP A 115 18.88 -19.91 27.79
CA ASP A 115 18.08 -20.53 28.85
C ASP A 115 16.69 -20.95 28.35
N THR A 116 16.60 -22.20 27.86
CA THR A 116 15.31 -22.81 27.47
C THR A 116 14.38 -23.13 28.65
N PRO A 117 14.84 -23.66 29.82
CA PRO A 117 13.95 -23.89 30.96
C PRO A 117 13.35 -22.63 31.54
N GLY A 118 14.13 -21.56 31.70
CA GLY A 118 13.61 -20.28 32.18
C GLY A 118 12.52 -19.72 31.25
N LEU A 119 12.74 -19.78 29.93
CA LEU A 119 11.77 -19.32 28.94
C LEU A 119 10.45 -20.10 29.02
N MET A 120 10.51 -21.42 29.15
CA MET A 120 9.30 -22.26 29.24
C MET A 120 8.53 -22.03 30.54
N GLU A 121 9.22 -21.88 31.67
CA GLU A 121 8.61 -21.55 32.95
C GLU A 121 7.93 -20.17 32.90
N TYR A 122 8.53 -19.22 32.20
CA TYR A 122 7.95 -17.89 31.99
C TYR A 122 6.69 -17.93 31.14
N LEU A 123 6.70 -18.69 30.03
CA LEU A 123 5.52 -18.88 29.18
C LEU A 123 4.38 -19.57 29.93
N GLU A 124 4.70 -20.58 30.75
CA GLU A 124 3.74 -21.25 31.63
C GLU A 124 3.11 -20.26 32.61
N LYS A 125 3.92 -19.43 33.28
CA LYS A 125 3.43 -18.36 34.18
C LYS A 125 2.49 -17.42 33.43
N LYS A 126 2.85 -17.00 32.22
CA LYS A 126 2.01 -16.08 31.41
C LYS A 126 0.65 -16.69 31.07
N ILE A 127 0.61 -17.97 30.76
CA ILE A 127 -0.64 -18.72 30.52
C ILE A 127 -1.43 -18.90 31.81
N SER A 128 -0.76 -19.15 32.94
CA SER A 128 -1.36 -19.22 34.27
C SER A 128 -2.08 -17.91 34.65
N TYR A 129 -1.53 -16.76 34.25
CA TYR A 129 -2.19 -15.45 34.37
C TYR A 129 -3.32 -15.20 33.35
N CYS A 130 -3.67 -16.22 32.56
CA CYS A 130 -4.66 -16.16 31.48
C CYS A 130 -4.34 -15.08 30.43
N VAL A 131 -3.04 -14.87 30.13
CA VAL A 131 -2.57 -13.91 29.12
C VAL A 131 -2.11 -14.65 27.86
N CYS A 132 -2.53 -14.16 26.70
CA CYS A 132 -2.09 -14.72 25.42
C CYS A 132 -0.61 -14.39 25.16
N THR A 133 0.19 -15.42 24.86
CA THR A 133 1.64 -15.32 24.61
C THR A 133 1.99 -14.53 23.35
N PHE A 134 1.04 -14.34 22.43
CA PHE A 134 1.24 -13.62 21.18
C PHE A 134 0.74 -12.17 21.25
N CYS A 135 -0.54 -11.96 21.56
CA CYS A 135 -1.18 -10.64 21.49
C CYS A 135 -1.27 -9.92 22.84
N ASN A 136 -0.75 -10.51 23.93
CA ASN A 136 -0.77 -9.97 25.29
C ASN A 136 -2.17 -9.60 25.83
N LYS A 137 -3.24 -10.12 25.23
CA LYS A 137 -4.61 -9.94 25.74
C LYS A 137 -4.84 -10.84 26.94
N ARG A 138 -5.44 -10.28 28.00
CA ARG A 138 -5.86 -11.01 29.20
C ARG A 138 -7.28 -11.56 29.05
N PHE A 139 -7.48 -12.78 29.52
CA PHE A 139 -8.75 -13.49 29.53
C PHE A 139 -9.19 -13.79 30.96
N PRO A 140 -10.50 -13.98 31.20
CA PRO A 140 -11.00 -14.29 32.53
C PRO A 140 -10.61 -15.71 32.99
N ASN A 141 -10.63 -16.68 32.08
CA ASN A 141 -10.41 -18.10 32.38
C ASN A 141 -9.46 -18.72 31.34
N ILE A 142 -8.74 -19.78 31.73
CA ILE A 142 -7.86 -20.53 30.83
C ILE A 142 -8.61 -21.12 29.63
N THR A 143 -9.85 -21.57 29.80
CA THR A 143 -10.66 -22.10 28.69
C THR A 143 -10.89 -21.04 27.61
N LYS A 144 -11.20 -19.80 28.01
CA LYS A 144 -11.37 -18.69 27.05
C LYS A 144 -10.05 -18.31 26.39
N LEU A 145 -8.96 -18.34 27.14
CA LEU A 145 -7.62 -18.17 26.58
C LEU A 145 -7.34 -19.25 25.52
N ARG A 146 -7.45 -20.53 25.85
CA ARG A 146 -7.22 -21.65 24.92
C ARG A 146 -8.07 -21.54 23.65
N MET A 147 -9.37 -21.25 23.79
CA MET A 147 -10.26 -21.02 22.64
C MET A 147 -9.80 -19.84 21.77
N HIS A 148 -9.37 -18.74 22.38
CA HIS A 148 -8.84 -17.59 21.63
C HIS A 148 -7.58 -17.97 20.87
N MET A 149 -6.66 -18.66 21.53
CA MET A 149 -5.37 -18.99 20.93
C MET A 149 -5.55 -20.00 19.78
N GLN A 150 -6.45 -20.98 19.90
CA GLN A 150 -6.77 -21.92 18.81
C GLN A 150 -7.50 -21.25 17.65
N SER A 151 -8.50 -20.40 17.92
CA SER A 151 -9.28 -19.75 16.85
C SER A 151 -8.48 -18.73 16.04
N MET A 152 -7.55 -18.02 16.68
CA MET A 152 -6.69 -17.02 16.05
C MET A 152 -5.31 -17.57 15.66
N TRP A 153 -5.05 -18.85 15.92
CA TRP A 153 -3.74 -19.48 15.72
C TRP A 153 -2.58 -18.77 16.45
N HIS A 154 -2.85 -18.22 17.64
CA HIS A 154 -1.84 -17.62 18.53
C HIS A 154 -1.09 -18.69 19.35
N MET A 155 -0.60 -19.73 18.69
CA MET A 155 0.15 -20.85 19.30
C MET A 155 1.66 -20.59 19.37
N ARG A 156 2.09 -19.41 18.92
CA ARG A 156 3.48 -18.94 18.95
C ARG A 156 3.57 -17.75 19.89
N TYR A 157 4.66 -17.63 20.64
CA TYR A 157 4.94 -16.39 21.37
C TYR A 157 5.54 -15.36 20.42
N MET A 158 5.37 -14.08 20.74
CA MET A 158 6.01 -12.98 20.00
C MET A 158 7.39 -12.72 20.60
N ASN A 159 8.45 -12.63 19.80
CA ASN A 159 9.75 -12.19 20.32
C ASN A 159 9.68 -10.68 20.58
N SER A 160 9.45 -10.31 21.84
CA SER A 160 9.45 -8.94 22.33
C SER A 160 10.59 -8.77 23.33
N ASP A 161 10.86 -7.51 23.70
CA ASP A 161 11.71 -7.09 24.81
C ASP A 161 11.51 -7.91 26.11
N GLU A 162 10.28 -8.34 26.39
CA GLU A 162 9.92 -9.21 27.52
C GLU A 162 10.77 -10.50 27.63
N TYR A 163 11.29 -11.01 26.51
CA TYR A 163 12.02 -12.28 26.48
C TYR A 163 13.53 -12.10 26.28
N ASP A 164 14.04 -10.87 26.13
CA ASP A 164 15.44 -10.62 25.77
C ASP A 164 16.44 -11.23 26.78
N ASP A 165 16.07 -11.33 28.05
CA ASP A 165 16.89 -11.98 29.10
C ASP A 165 17.21 -13.46 28.81
N TYR A 166 16.37 -14.14 28.02
CA TYR A 166 16.57 -15.55 27.64
C TYR A 166 17.35 -15.73 26.32
N TYR A 167 17.58 -14.63 25.57
CA TYR A 167 18.26 -14.65 24.28
C TYR A 167 19.62 -13.99 24.32
N THR A 168 20.60 -14.63 23.71
CA THR A 168 21.87 -14.01 23.35
C THR A 168 21.88 -13.78 21.85
N TYR A 169 21.71 -12.52 21.44
CA TYR A 169 21.84 -12.15 20.04
C TYR A 169 23.33 -11.93 19.72
N PRO A 170 23.90 -12.65 18.75
CA PRO A 170 25.25 -12.34 18.30
C PRO A 170 25.25 -10.92 17.71
N GLU A 171 26.26 -10.13 18.08
CA GLU A 171 26.50 -8.81 17.47
C GLU A 171 26.69 -9.00 15.97
N ARG A 172 25.65 -8.70 15.18
CA ARG A 172 25.78 -8.71 13.73
C ARG A 172 26.33 -7.36 13.30
N PRO A 173 27.30 -7.33 12.38
CA PRO A 173 27.70 -6.08 11.76
C PRO A 173 26.45 -5.43 11.13
N LEU A 174 26.20 -4.19 11.50
CA LEU A 174 25.03 -3.46 11.04
C LEU A 174 25.20 -3.12 9.57
N ALA A 175 24.14 -3.36 8.78
CA ALA A 175 24.07 -2.83 7.42
C ALA A 175 23.83 -1.32 7.49
N TYR A 176 24.51 -0.57 6.61
CA TYR A 176 24.37 0.88 6.54
C TYR A 176 23.52 1.29 5.33
N ILE A 177 22.60 2.22 5.52
CA ILE A 177 21.79 2.81 4.46
C ILE A 177 22.46 4.12 4.05
N THR A 178 22.71 4.32 2.75
CA THR A 178 23.22 5.59 2.21
C THR A 178 22.32 6.77 2.60
N GLU A 179 22.88 7.98 2.73
CA GLU A 179 22.12 9.19 3.08
C GLU A 179 20.89 9.42 2.17
N ASP A 180 21.03 9.11 0.87
CA ASP A 180 19.96 9.23 -0.12
C ASP A 180 18.88 8.13 -0.02
N GLY A 181 19.10 7.11 0.82
CA GLY A 181 18.22 5.93 0.94
C GLY A 181 18.16 5.06 -0.33
N ALA A 182 19.06 5.27 -1.29
CA ALA A 182 19.06 4.56 -2.56
C ALA A 182 19.67 3.16 -2.44
N GLU A 183 20.66 2.98 -1.56
CA GLU A 183 21.45 1.75 -1.47
C GLU A 183 21.63 1.31 -0.01
N LEU A 184 21.60 -0.01 0.19
CA LEU A 184 21.90 -0.69 1.44
C LEU A 184 23.26 -1.40 1.29
N LEU A 185 24.24 -0.99 2.09
CA LEU A 185 25.55 -1.61 2.17
C LEU A 185 25.50 -2.75 3.18
N LEU A 186 25.64 -3.99 2.70
CA LEU A 186 25.66 -5.16 3.56
C LEU A 186 27.08 -5.38 4.12
N PRO A 187 27.22 -5.97 5.32
CA PRO A 187 28.51 -6.36 5.88
C PRO A 187 29.33 -7.31 5.01
N SER A 188 28.67 -8.05 4.11
CA SER A 188 29.31 -8.91 3.12
C SER A 188 30.06 -8.16 2.01
N GLY A 189 30.00 -6.81 1.98
CA GLY A 189 30.53 -5.97 0.90
C GLY A 189 29.62 -5.85 -0.33
N ARG A 190 28.45 -6.52 -0.31
CA ARG A 190 27.44 -6.40 -1.37
C ARG A 190 26.56 -5.18 -1.15
N VAL A 191 26.11 -4.56 -2.25
CA VAL A 191 25.20 -3.42 -2.24
C VAL A 191 23.83 -3.87 -2.76
N ALA A 192 22.77 -3.58 -2.01
CA ALA A 192 21.39 -3.83 -2.43
C ALA A 192 20.69 -2.50 -2.74
N GLY A 193 20.21 -2.34 -3.97
CA GLY A 193 19.50 -1.15 -4.41
C GLY A 193 18.05 -1.09 -3.93
N HIS A 194 17.52 0.11 -3.74
CA HIS A 194 16.15 0.34 -3.31
C HIS A 194 15.14 0.12 -4.45
N ARG A 195 14.01 -0.53 -4.17
CA ARG A 195 12.97 -0.89 -5.17
C ARG A 195 12.47 0.28 -6.03
N LYS A 196 12.48 1.51 -5.49
CA LYS A 196 12.07 2.73 -6.21
C LYS A 196 12.89 2.94 -7.49
N TYR A 197 14.16 2.51 -7.49
CA TYR A 197 15.08 2.68 -8.60
C TYR A 197 15.18 1.43 -9.49
N ALA A 198 14.33 0.41 -9.30
CA ALA A 198 14.34 -0.82 -10.09
C ALA A 198 14.27 -0.56 -11.61
N LYS A 199 13.49 0.44 -12.03
CA LYS A 199 13.42 0.86 -13.44
C LYS A 199 14.79 1.31 -13.98
N TYR A 200 15.60 1.98 -13.17
CA TYR A 200 16.93 2.46 -13.56
C TYR A 200 17.96 1.34 -13.49
N TYR A 201 17.90 0.49 -12.46
CA TYR A 201 18.79 -0.69 -12.34
C TYR A 201 18.57 -1.71 -13.46
N ALA A 202 17.39 -1.75 -14.07
CA ALA A 202 17.10 -2.59 -15.23
C ALA A 202 17.53 -1.99 -16.58
N GLN A 203 18.06 -0.75 -16.61
CA GLN A 203 18.49 -0.12 -17.85
C GLN A 203 19.83 -0.68 -18.32
N THR A 204 19.89 -1.11 -19.57
CA THR A 204 21.15 -1.33 -20.27
C THR A 204 21.49 -0.06 -21.04
N LEU A 205 22.33 0.81 -20.45
CA LEU A 205 22.82 2.01 -21.13
C LEU A 205 23.88 1.63 -22.16
N ARG A 206 23.92 2.36 -23.29
CA ARG A 206 25.02 2.25 -24.24
C ARG A 206 26.25 2.98 -23.71
N GLU A 207 27.42 2.53 -24.12
CA GLU A 207 28.70 3.13 -23.75
C GLU A 207 28.77 4.60 -24.19
N GLU A 208 29.51 5.40 -23.43
CA GLU A 208 29.60 6.85 -23.63
C GLU A 208 30.14 7.21 -25.04
N GLU A 209 31.05 6.40 -25.58
CA GLU A 209 31.62 6.57 -26.93
C GLU A 209 30.56 6.53 -28.04
N TYR A 210 29.53 5.69 -27.89
CA TYR A 210 28.41 5.64 -28.84
C TYR A 210 27.74 7.00 -29.00
N TYR A 211 27.54 7.71 -27.88
CA TYR A 211 26.91 9.03 -27.87
C TYR A 211 27.85 10.13 -28.38
N LYS A 212 29.14 10.08 -28.04
CA LYS A 212 30.16 11.01 -28.58
C LYS A 212 30.31 10.91 -30.10
N ASN A 213 30.05 9.73 -30.67
CA ASN A 213 30.05 9.53 -32.13
C ASN A 213 28.77 10.04 -32.81
N LEU A 214 27.69 10.26 -32.04
CA LEU A 214 26.43 10.82 -32.52
C LEU A 214 26.34 12.35 -32.38
N ASP A 215 27.42 13.01 -31.94
CA ASP A 215 27.44 14.46 -31.76
C ASP A 215 26.91 15.18 -33.02
N PRO A 216 25.80 15.95 -32.91
CA PRO A 216 25.13 16.57 -34.05
C PRO A 216 26.03 17.46 -34.89
N ILE A 217 27.14 17.93 -34.33
CA ILE A 217 28.14 18.74 -35.01
C ILE A 217 28.91 17.91 -36.05
N LYS A 218 29.28 16.65 -35.74
CA LYS A 218 29.90 15.73 -36.71
C LYS A 218 28.90 15.29 -37.79
N VAL A 219 27.68 14.94 -37.39
CA VAL A 219 26.63 14.44 -38.30
C VAL A 219 26.08 15.52 -39.25
N LYS A 220 25.99 16.79 -38.79
CA LYS A 220 25.59 17.91 -39.67
C LYS A 220 26.67 18.24 -40.71
N PHE A 221 27.95 18.16 -40.35
CA PHE A 221 29.06 18.41 -41.29
C PHE A 221 29.06 17.40 -42.44
N GLU A 222 28.82 16.12 -42.17
CA GLU A 222 28.76 15.09 -43.22
C GLU A 222 27.53 15.23 -44.12
N LYS A 223 26.34 15.53 -43.56
CA LYS A 223 25.11 15.69 -44.36
C LYS A 223 25.12 16.92 -45.26
N GLN A 224 25.84 17.98 -44.89
CA GLN A 224 25.94 19.19 -45.71
C GLN A 224 26.77 18.98 -46.98
N GLN A 225 27.70 18.01 -46.99
CA GLN A 225 28.49 17.68 -48.19
C GLN A 225 27.68 16.83 -49.21
N MET A 226 26.73 16.02 -48.76
CA MET A 226 25.96 15.12 -49.64
C MET A 226 24.74 15.78 -50.33
N ALA A 227 24.42 17.04 -50.02
CA ALA A 227 23.20 17.72 -50.48
C ALA A 227 23.41 18.79 -51.58
N ARG A 228 24.58 18.84 -52.23
CA ARG A 228 24.75 19.52 -53.52
C ARG A 228 24.92 18.45 -54.60
N LYS A 229 23.82 18.05 -55.23
CA LYS A 229 23.93 17.52 -56.60
C LYS A 229 24.49 18.66 -57.44
N GLU A 230 25.71 18.54 -57.93
CA GLU A 230 26.21 19.45 -58.96
C GLU A 230 25.22 19.43 -60.12
N GLN A 231 24.55 20.56 -60.35
CA GLN A 231 23.75 20.72 -61.55
C GLN A 231 24.73 20.79 -62.71
N VAL A 232 24.78 19.73 -63.51
CA VAL A 232 25.48 19.75 -64.80
C VAL A 232 24.86 20.90 -65.61
N ALA A 233 25.68 21.84 -66.04
CA ALA A 233 25.20 23.00 -66.81
C ALA A 233 24.48 22.51 -68.08
N ALA A 234 23.22 22.90 -68.25
CA ALA A 234 22.43 22.54 -69.43
C ALA A 234 23.12 23.02 -70.72
N SER A 235 23.06 22.20 -71.77
CA SER A 235 23.70 22.53 -73.04
C SER A 235 23.02 23.76 -73.68
N LYS A 236 23.75 24.51 -74.52
CA LYS A 236 23.21 25.69 -75.21
C LYS A 236 21.96 25.37 -76.04
N GLY A 237 21.84 24.14 -76.54
CA GLY A 237 20.66 23.66 -77.27
C GLY A 237 19.41 23.55 -76.38
N GLU A 238 19.55 22.94 -75.20
CA GLU A 238 18.45 22.78 -74.23
C GLU A 238 17.93 24.14 -73.73
N LEU A 239 18.81 25.11 -73.52
CA LEU A 239 18.41 26.47 -73.13
C LEU A 239 17.53 27.13 -74.19
N ILE A 240 17.88 26.98 -75.48
CA ILE A 240 17.10 27.52 -76.59
C ILE A 240 15.73 26.82 -76.70
N GLU A 241 15.67 25.52 -76.42
CA GLU A 241 14.40 24.79 -76.42
C GLU A 241 13.47 25.20 -75.28
N ILE A 242 14.03 25.43 -74.08
CA ILE A 242 13.29 25.95 -72.92
C ILE A 242 12.74 27.34 -73.22
N GLU A 243 13.55 28.22 -73.81
CA GLU A 243 13.14 29.58 -74.19
C GLU A 243 12.00 29.54 -75.22
N LYS A 244 12.15 28.78 -76.30
CA LYS A 244 11.09 28.60 -77.32
C LYS A 244 9.80 28.03 -76.72
N HIS A 245 9.92 27.12 -75.75
CA HIS A 245 8.77 26.56 -75.05
C HIS A 245 8.06 27.63 -74.22
N GLN A 246 8.81 28.45 -73.46
CA GLN A 246 8.28 29.54 -72.67
C GLN A 246 7.60 30.61 -73.54
N GLU A 247 8.20 31.00 -74.66
CA GLU A 247 7.61 31.95 -75.61
C GLU A 247 6.30 31.42 -76.20
N ARG A 248 6.24 30.13 -76.56
CA ARG A 248 5.02 29.50 -77.06
C ARG A 248 3.91 29.51 -76.00
N MET A 249 4.25 29.16 -74.76
CA MET A 249 3.31 29.18 -73.63
C MET A 249 2.79 30.59 -73.35
N SER A 250 3.67 31.60 -73.40
CA SER A 250 3.30 33.01 -73.28
C SER A 250 2.31 33.45 -74.38
N ARG A 251 2.57 33.09 -75.65
CA ARG A 251 1.66 33.39 -76.77
C ARG A 251 0.29 32.74 -76.60
N ASN A 252 0.25 31.51 -76.11
CA ASN A 252 -1.01 30.83 -75.81
C ASN A 252 -1.76 31.51 -74.64
N HIS A 253 -1.04 31.98 -73.62
CA HIS A 253 -1.62 32.69 -72.48
C HIS A 253 -2.18 34.07 -72.83
N LEU A 254 -1.55 34.80 -73.76
CA LEU A 254 -2.03 36.09 -74.25
C LEU A 254 -3.34 36.00 -75.05
N ARG A 255 -3.84 34.78 -75.36
CA ARG A 255 -5.11 34.51 -76.06
C ARG A 255 -5.37 35.46 -77.25
N VAL A 256 -4.31 35.78 -78.00
CA VAL A 256 -4.37 36.66 -79.17
C VAL A 256 -5.06 35.91 -80.29
N SER A 257 -6.39 35.93 -80.30
CA SER A 257 -7.21 35.35 -81.35
C SER A 257 -8.08 36.43 -81.98
N LYS A 258 -8.47 36.24 -83.25
CA LYS A 258 -9.34 37.18 -83.96
C LYS A 258 -10.74 37.30 -83.34
N SER A 259 -11.14 36.39 -82.45
CA SER A 259 -12.44 36.44 -81.76
C SER A 259 -12.37 36.96 -80.33
N ALA A 260 -11.19 37.33 -79.82
CA ALA A 260 -11.03 37.79 -78.45
C ALA A 260 -11.76 39.12 -78.18
N ASN A 261 -12.04 39.92 -79.22
CA ASN A 261 -12.77 41.19 -79.12
C ASN A 261 -14.21 41.10 -79.68
N ASN A 262 -14.85 39.92 -79.62
CA ASN A 262 -16.24 39.75 -80.04
C ASN A 262 -17.20 40.05 -78.87
N GLN A 263 -17.71 41.28 -78.80
CA GLN A 263 -18.64 41.72 -77.78
C GLN A 263 -20.08 41.70 -78.35
N SER A 264 -20.87 40.68 -77.99
CA SER A 264 -22.18 40.41 -78.63
C SER A 264 -23.24 41.49 -78.43
N HIS A 265 -23.13 42.30 -77.38
CA HIS A 265 -24.07 43.36 -77.03
C HIS A 265 -23.37 44.72 -76.87
N PHE A 266 -22.23 44.91 -77.51
CA PHE A 266 -21.54 46.18 -77.51
C PHE A 266 -22.45 47.28 -78.07
N ARG A 267 -22.68 48.32 -77.28
CA ARG A 267 -23.34 49.55 -77.72
C ARG A 267 -22.27 50.61 -77.78
N ASP A 268 -22.05 51.16 -78.97
CA ASP A 268 -21.21 52.33 -79.12
C ASP A 268 -21.84 53.51 -78.37
N ASP A 269 -21.06 54.16 -77.51
CA ASP A 269 -21.48 55.36 -76.75
C ASP A 269 -21.52 56.63 -77.63
N TRP A 270 -21.37 56.49 -78.95
CA TRP A 270 -21.33 57.62 -79.89
C TRP A 270 -22.75 58.03 -80.32
N MET A 271 -23.39 58.88 -79.50
CA MET A 271 -24.47 59.78 -79.92
C MET A 271 -24.11 61.23 -79.56
N GLN A 272 -23.46 61.90 -80.53
CA GLN A 272 -23.63 63.32 -80.85
C GLN A 272 -23.97 63.43 -82.34
#